data_AF-A0A849QV99-F1
#
_entry.id   AF-A0A849QV99-F1
#
_cell.length_a   1.000
_cell.length_b   1.000
_cell.length_c   1.000
_cell.angle_alpha   90.00
_cell.angle_beta   90.00
_cell.angle_gamma   90.00
#
_symmetry.space_group_name_H-M   'P 1'
#
loop_
_entity.id
_entity.type
_entity.pdbx_description
1 polymer ?
#
loop_
_entity_poly.entity_id
_entity_poly.type
_entity_poly.pdbx_seq_one_letter_code
_entity_poly.pdbx_strand_id
1 'polypeptide(L)'
;MVAEKGALPVKQDKFEVVPCGDRNENYVDQIISNIKDVDIVHIQHEYGIYKFDDRLPTLLKRLKTERKRTIITIHCITPFQLAKGEVLMMAENCVKKIAALADEVIVHLESQKAILERLGIPSEKIHIIPHGTELSNEAKKNSRLRLNLPEEGKIMTVFGFINPFKDLDVSLEVLKEVKEEVKEVYLFIAWGLPPGASKKS
;
A
#
# COMPACT_ATOMS: atom_id res chain seq x y z
N MET A 1 6.61 -17.66 3.87
CA MET A 1 6.49 -16.34 3.21
C MET A 1 7.64 -16.20 2.22
N VAL A 2 7.33 -15.96 0.95
CA VAL A 2 8.33 -15.52 -0.03
C VAL A 2 8.40 -14.00 0.01
N ALA A 3 9.61 -13.45 0.04
CA ALA A 3 9.84 -12.01 0.14
C ALA A 3 10.81 -11.51 -0.93
N GLU A 4 10.84 -10.19 -1.08
CA GLU A 4 11.78 -9.49 -1.96
C GLU A 4 13.24 -9.74 -1.53
N LYS A 5 14.14 -9.87 -2.49
CA LYS A 5 15.59 -9.96 -2.33
C LYS A 5 16.08 -8.70 -1.60
N GLY A 6 16.50 -8.88 -0.35
CA GLY A 6 16.85 -7.80 0.58
C GLY A 6 16.07 -7.84 1.89
N ALA A 7 14.98 -8.61 1.97
CA ALA A 7 14.34 -8.94 3.23
C ALA A 7 15.26 -9.80 4.12
N LEU A 8 15.15 -9.63 5.44
CA LEU A 8 15.85 -10.50 6.39
C LEU A 8 15.23 -11.90 6.35
N PRO A 9 16.03 -12.97 6.16
CA PRO A 9 15.53 -14.32 6.30
C PRO A 9 15.17 -14.58 7.75
N VAL A 10 14.03 -15.25 7.97
CA VAL A 10 13.53 -15.61 9.29
C VAL A 10 13.13 -17.07 9.24
N LYS A 11 13.52 -17.87 10.24
CA LYS A 11 13.01 -19.23 10.41
C LYS A 11 12.67 -19.45 11.88
N GLN A 12 11.38 -19.54 12.14
CA GLN A 12 10.76 -19.83 13.43
C GLN A 12 9.79 -20.99 13.22
N ASP A 13 9.37 -21.65 14.31
CA ASP A 13 8.60 -22.91 14.30
C ASP A 13 7.59 -23.04 13.14
N LYS A 14 6.64 -22.10 13.05
CA LYS A 14 5.59 -22.10 12.01
C LYS A 14 5.72 -20.97 10.99
N PHE A 15 6.85 -20.26 10.98
CA PHE A 15 7.02 -19.07 10.17
C PHE A 15 8.42 -19.02 9.54
N GLU A 16 8.44 -19.06 8.22
CA GLU A 16 9.66 -18.94 7.43
C GLU A 16 9.54 -17.78 6.42
N VAL A 17 10.57 -16.96 6.32
CA VAL A 17 10.73 -15.91 5.31
C VAL A 17 11.89 -16.30 4.42
N VAL A 18 11.58 -16.50 3.13
CA VAL A 18 12.53 -16.85 2.07
C VAL A 18 12.66 -15.63 1.15
N PRO A 19 13.75 -14.85 1.24
CA PRO A 19 14.00 -13.73 0.33
C PRO A 19 14.46 -14.27 -1.03
N CYS A 20 13.55 -14.41 -2.00
CA CYS A 20 13.90 -14.98 -3.31
C CYS A 20 13.37 -14.21 -4.52
N GLY A 21 12.35 -13.36 -4.37
CA GLY A 21 11.82 -12.59 -5.50
C GLY A 21 12.62 -11.32 -5.74
N ASP A 22 12.93 -10.99 -7.00
CA ASP A 22 13.51 -9.70 -7.37
C ASP A 22 12.59 -8.97 -8.36
N ARG A 23 12.07 -7.80 -7.96
CA ARG A 23 11.17 -6.99 -8.79
C ARG A 23 11.79 -6.53 -10.11
N ASN A 24 13.12 -6.56 -10.23
CA ASN A 24 13.85 -6.19 -11.43
C ASN A 24 14.24 -7.38 -12.31
N GLU A 25 14.05 -8.61 -11.83
CA GLU A 25 14.29 -9.84 -12.58
C GLU A 25 12.96 -10.59 -12.87
N ASN A 26 13.08 -11.85 -13.30
CA ASN A 26 11.93 -12.74 -13.47
C ASN A 26 11.54 -13.39 -12.13
N TYR A 27 10.78 -12.66 -11.32
CA TYR A 27 10.28 -13.17 -10.03
C TYR A 27 9.29 -14.34 -10.18
N VAL A 28 8.75 -14.62 -11.37
CA VAL A 28 7.73 -15.67 -11.54
C VAL A 28 8.33 -17.05 -11.23
N ASP A 29 9.44 -17.41 -11.88
CA ASP A 29 10.11 -18.70 -11.66
C ASP A 29 10.73 -18.79 -10.26
N GLN A 30 11.24 -17.66 -9.75
CA GLN A 30 11.79 -17.55 -8.40
C GLN A 30 10.73 -17.86 -7.34
N ILE A 31 9.53 -17.29 -7.46
CA ILE A 31 8.43 -17.56 -6.53
C ILE A 31 7.99 -19.02 -6.66
N ILE A 32 7.66 -19.48 -7.88
CA ILE A 32 7.13 -20.84 -8.12
C ILE A 32 8.06 -21.93 -7.56
N SER A 33 9.37 -21.81 -7.77
CA SER A 33 10.34 -22.79 -7.28
C SER A 33 10.39 -22.92 -5.76
N ASN A 34 9.94 -21.90 -5.02
CA ASN A 34 9.98 -21.83 -3.55
C ASN A 34 8.63 -22.11 -2.87
N ILE A 35 7.57 -22.42 -3.63
CA ILE A 35 6.22 -22.64 -3.08
C ILE A 35 5.61 -23.99 -3.49
N LYS A 36 6.45 -25.01 -3.77
CA LYS A 36 5.99 -26.30 -4.31
C LYS A 36 4.95 -26.97 -3.41
N ASP A 37 5.19 -27.01 -2.11
CA ASP A 37 4.39 -27.76 -1.13
C ASP A 37 3.32 -26.91 -0.42
N VAL A 38 2.82 -25.84 -1.06
CA VAL A 38 1.77 -24.98 -0.50
C VAL A 38 0.44 -25.13 -1.24
N ASP A 39 -0.66 -25.11 -0.49
CA ASP A 39 -2.04 -25.17 -1.02
C ASP A 39 -2.59 -23.78 -1.37
N ILE A 40 -2.20 -22.76 -0.59
CA ILE A 40 -2.71 -21.39 -0.70
C ILE A 40 -1.53 -20.43 -0.86
N VAL A 41 -1.66 -19.51 -1.82
CA VAL A 41 -0.72 -18.42 -2.04
C VAL A 41 -1.43 -17.09 -1.81
N HIS A 42 -0.98 -16.34 -0.81
CA HIS A 42 -1.48 -15.00 -0.53
C HIS A 42 -0.46 -13.95 -0.98
N ILE A 43 -0.84 -13.14 -1.96
CA ILE A 43 -0.01 -12.09 -2.55
C ILE A 43 -0.36 -10.73 -1.96
N GLN A 44 0.63 -10.03 -1.42
CA GLN A 44 0.51 -8.63 -0.97
C GLN A 44 0.92 -7.71 -2.12
N HIS A 45 -0.06 -7.18 -2.86
CA HIS A 45 0.19 -6.36 -4.03
C HIS A 45 0.44 -4.89 -3.67
N GLU A 46 1.61 -4.40 -4.06
CA GLU A 46 2.05 -3.02 -3.93
C GLU A 46 2.77 -2.59 -5.23
N TYR A 47 2.54 -1.37 -5.70
CA TYR A 47 3.00 -0.88 -7.02
C TYR A 47 4.53 -0.71 -7.11
N GLY A 48 5.20 -0.49 -5.99
CA GLY A 48 6.67 -0.50 -5.92
C GLY A 48 7.27 -1.88 -6.18
N ILE A 49 6.57 -2.97 -5.85
CA ILE A 49 7.02 -4.36 -6.08
C ILE A 49 6.52 -4.86 -7.45
N TYR A 50 5.21 -4.80 -7.67
CA TYR A 50 4.55 -5.30 -8.88
C TYR A 50 4.29 -4.14 -9.83
N LYS A 51 5.15 -4.03 -10.85
CA LYS A 51 5.02 -3.02 -11.91
C LYS A 51 3.80 -3.32 -12.79
N PHE A 52 3.40 -2.34 -13.59
CA PHE A 52 2.34 -2.48 -14.59
C PHE A 52 2.80 -3.31 -15.81
N ASP A 53 3.13 -4.57 -15.58
CA ASP A 53 3.55 -5.53 -16.60
C ASP A 53 2.88 -6.90 -16.44
N ASP A 54 3.20 -7.82 -17.34
CA ASP A 54 2.55 -9.12 -17.41
C ASP A 54 3.12 -10.17 -16.46
N ARG A 55 4.14 -9.87 -15.65
CA ARG A 55 4.77 -10.87 -14.78
C ARG A 55 3.83 -11.35 -13.68
N LEU A 56 3.09 -10.47 -13.01
CA LEU A 56 2.14 -10.86 -11.97
C LEU A 56 0.94 -11.61 -12.56
N PRO A 57 0.29 -11.14 -13.65
CA PRO A 57 -0.69 -11.95 -14.36
C PRO A 57 -0.18 -13.33 -14.79
N THR A 58 1.09 -13.43 -15.20
CA THR A 58 1.73 -14.70 -15.57
C THR A 58 1.90 -15.61 -14.36
N LEU A 59 2.34 -15.07 -13.22
CA LEU A 59 2.40 -15.80 -11.95
C LEU A 59 1.03 -16.35 -11.55
N LEU A 60 -0.01 -15.51 -11.55
CA LEU A 60 -1.38 -15.92 -11.20
C LEU A 60 -1.89 -17.05 -12.11
N LYS A 61 -1.65 -16.97 -13.43
CA LYS A 61 -2.00 -18.04 -14.36
C LYS A 61 -1.25 -19.33 -14.06
N ARG A 62 0.03 -19.26 -13.70
CA ARG A 62 0.84 -20.43 -13.37
C ARG A 62 0.39 -21.09 -12.07
N LEU A 63 0.09 -20.29 -11.04
CA LEU A 63 -0.50 -20.77 -9.80
C LEU A 63 -1.81 -21.53 -10.04
N LYS A 64 -2.66 -21.01 -10.93
CA LYS A 64 -3.89 -21.67 -11.35
C LYS A 64 -3.63 -23.02 -12.04
N THR A 65 -2.65 -23.08 -12.94
CA THR A 65 -2.23 -24.34 -13.59
C THR A 65 -1.71 -25.36 -12.58
N GLU A 66 -0.99 -24.91 -11.55
CA GLU A 66 -0.49 -25.73 -10.44
C GLU A 66 -1.55 -26.03 -9.37
N ARG A 67 -2.82 -25.65 -9.62
CA ARG A 67 -3.98 -25.88 -8.72
C ARG A 67 -3.79 -25.27 -7.32
N LYS A 68 -3.03 -24.18 -7.21
CA LYS A 68 -2.84 -23.44 -5.96
C LYS A 68 -3.92 -22.38 -5.82
N ARG A 69 -4.63 -22.36 -4.68
CA ARG A 69 -5.62 -21.31 -4.41
C ARG A 69 -4.91 -19.99 -4.18
N THR A 70 -5.34 -18.95 -4.86
CA THR A 70 -4.67 -17.65 -4.83
C THR A 70 -5.54 -16.56 -4.22
N ILE A 71 -5.01 -15.89 -3.20
CA ILE A 71 -5.62 -14.72 -2.57
C ILE A 71 -4.72 -13.53 -2.87
N ILE A 72 -5.28 -12.40 -3.27
CA ILE A 72 -4.51 -11.17 -3.49
C ILE A 72 -5.05 -10.03 -2.63
N THR A 73 -4.19 -9.41 -1.84
CA THR A 73 -4.51 -8.13 -1.17
C THR A 73 -4.01 -6.99 -2.05
N ILE A 74 -4.91 -6.10 -2.45
CA ILE A 74 -4.58 -4.93 -3.27
C ILE A 74 -4.57 -3.69 -2.38
N HIS A 75 -3.37 -3.27 -1.97
CA HIS A 75 -3.21 -2.20 -0.97
C HIS A 75 -3.67 -0.82 -1.48
N CYS A 76 -3.41 -0.53 -2.74
CA CYS A 76 -3.79 0.70 -3.39
C CYS A 76 -4.51 0.38 -4.69
N ILE A 77 -5.68 0.98 -4.87
CA ILE A 77 -6.37 1.07 -6.15
C ILE A 77 -6.37 2.54 -6.47
N THR A 78 -5.55 2.97 -7.44
CA THR A 78 -5.51 4.37 -7.84
C THR A 78 -6.90 4.80 -8.29
N PRO A 79 -7.57 5.69 -7.55
CA PRO A 79 -8.91 6.13 -7.91
C PRO A 79 -8.87 6.91 -9.22
N PHE A 80 -9.91 6.73 -10.04
CA PHE A 80 -10.18 7.46 -11.30
C PHE A 80 -9.91 8.97 -11.23
N GLN A 81 -10.05 9.57 -10.04
CA GLN A 81 -9.92 11.01 -9.81
C GLN A 81 -8.47 11.51 -9.66
N LEU A 82 -7.49 10.63 -9.42
CA LEU A 82 -6.10 11.03 -9.12
C LEU A 82 -5.11 10.78 -10.27
N ALA A 83 -5.47 9.96 -11.26
CA ALA A 83 -4.62 9.70 -12.43
C ALA A 83 -5.21 10.35 -13.68
N LYS A 84 -4.40 11.12 -14.42
CA LYS A 84 -4.78 11.72 -15.70
C LYS A 84 -4.24 10.87 -16.86
N GLY A 85 -5.07 10.64 -17.87
CA GLY A 85 -4.64 10.05 -19.15
C GLY A 85 -4.33 8.55 -19.09
N GLU A 86 -3.37 8.11 -19.90
CA GLU A 86 -3.05 6.69 -20.17
C GLU A 86 -2.67 5.89 -18.91
N VAL A 87 -2.04 6.54 -17.93
CA VAL A 87 -1.61 5.92 -16.66
C VAL A 87 -2.82 5.38 -15.87
N LEU A 88 -3.95 6.07 -15.92
CA LEU A 88 -5.17 5.62 -15.25
C LEU A 88 -5.72 4.34 -15.89
N MET A 89 -5.80 4.31 -17.23
CA MET A 89 -6.28 3.15 -17.96
C MET A 89 -5.40 1.93 -17.70
N MET A 90 -4.07 2.13 -17.65
CA MET A 90 -3.14 1.05 -17.31
C MET A 90 -3.33 0.54 -15.88
N ALA A 91 -3.55 1.43 -14.90
CA ALA A 91 -3.76 1.04 -13.52
C ALA A 91 -5.06 0.25 -13.32
N GLU A 92 -6.19 0.73 -13.86
CA GLU A 92 -7.48 0.01 -13.77
C GLU A 92 -7.44 -1.33 -14.51
N ASN A 93 -6.83 -1.37 -15.71
CA ASN A 93 -6.68 -2.61 -16.46
C ASN A 93 -5.79 -3.63 -15.72
N CYS A 94 -4.71 -3.17 -15.09
CA CYS A 94 -3.84 -4.02 -14.29
C CYS A 94 -4.61 -4.61 -13.10
N VAL A 95 -5.26 -3.77 -12.30
CA VAL A 95 -6.03 -4.17 -11.12
C VAL A 95 -7.17 -5.11 -11.51
N LYS A 96 -7.91 -4.81 -12.59
CA LYS A 96 -8.95 -5.71 -13.12
C LYS A 96 -8.38 -7.06 -13.50
N LYS A 97 -7.24 -7.09 -14.21
CA LYS A 97 -6.61 -8.34 -14.69
C LYS A 97 -6.15 -9.22 -13.53
N ILE A 98 -5.47 -8.65 -12.53
CA ILE A 98 -4.99 -9.42 -11.38
C ILE A 98 -6.16 -9.89 -10.50
N ALA A 99 -7.17 -9.04 -10.28
CA ALA A 99 -8.36 -9.38 -9.52
C ALA A 99 -9.19 -10.48 -10.20
N ALA A 100 -9.30 -10.45 -11.53
CA ALA A 100 -9.98 -11.50 -12.30
C ALA A 100 -9.26 -12.85 -12.22
N LEU A 101 -7.92 -12.85 -12.18
CA LEU A 101 -7.11 -14.07 -12.18
C LEU A 101 -6.95 -14.73 -10.80
N ALA A 102 -7.01 -13.98 -9.70
CA ALA A 102 -6.99 -14.54 -8.34
C ALA A 102 -8.25 -15.39 -8.05
N ASP A 103 -8.28 -16.18 -6.98
CA ASP A 103 -9.50 -16.84 -6.50
C ASP A 103 -10.28 -15.95 -5.55
N GLU A 104 -9.58 -15.20 -4.69
CA GLU A 104 -10.16 -14.21 -3.76
C GLU A 104 -9.36 -12.91 -3.79
N VAL A 105 -10.02 -11.80 -3.53
CA VAL A 105 -9.41 -10.46 -3.47
C VAL A 105 -9.72 -9.82 -2.13
N ILE A 106 -8.70 -9.27 -1.49
CA ILE A 106 -8.82 -8.47 -0.27
C ILE A 106 -8.52 -7.02 -0.60
N VAL A 107 -9.38 -6.11 -0.15
CA VAL A 107 -9.17 -4.66 -0.17
C VAL A 107 -9.38 -4.09 1.25
N HIS A 108 -9.04 -2.82 1.45
CA HIS A 108 -9.07 -2.20 2.78
C HIS A 108 -10.23 -1.22 2.99
N LEU A 109 -10.84 -0.75 1.89
CA LEU A 109 -11.89 0.27 1.92
C LEU A 109 -13.07 -0.13 1.04
N GLU A 110 -14.28 0.32 1.40
CA GLU A 110 -15.47 0.11 0.58
C GLU A 110 -15.37 0.79 -0.80
N SER A 111 -14.72 1.95 -0.87
CA SER A 111 -14.47 2.63 -2.14
C SER A 111 -13.63 1.77 -3.09
N GLN A 112 -12.69 0.98 -2.59
CA GLN A 112 -11.87 0.07 -3.39
C GLN A 112 -12.71 -1.11 -3.89
N LYS A 113 -13.59 -1.67 -3.05
CA LYS A 113 -14.54 -2.71 -3.46
C LYS A 113 -15.45 -2.21 -4.58
N ALA A 114 -16.06 -1.04 -4.41
CA ALA A 114 -16.93 -0.43 -5.42
C ALA A 114 -16.22 -0.22 -6.78
N ILE A 115 -14.93 0.14 -6.76
CA ILE A 115 -14.13 0.23 -7.99
C ILE A 115 -13.99 -1.13 -8.68
N LEU A 116 -13.68 -2.20 -7.93
CA LEU A 116 -13.53 -3.54 -8.49
C LEU A 116 -14.86 -4.09 -9.04
N GLU A 117 -15.97 -3.83 -8.36
CA GLU A 117 -17.31 -4.21 -8.83
C GLU A 117 -17.66 -3.49 -10.14
N ARG A 118 -17.38 -2.19 -10.24
CA ARG A 118 -17.53 -1.42 -11.50
C ARG A 118 -16.68 -2.01 -12.64
N LEU A 119 -15.51 -2.55 -12.32
CA LEU A 119 -14.62 -3.20 -13.29
C LEU A 119 -15.08 -4.61 -13.70
N GLY A 120 -16.15 -5.12 -13.09
CA GLY A 120 -16.78 -6.40 -13.39
C GLY A 120 -16.26 -7.57 -12.54
N ILE A 121 -15.63 -7.30 -11.40
CA ILE A 121 -15.23 -8.35 -10.46
C ILE A 121 -16.44 -8.72 -9.58
N PRO A 122 -16.78 -10.01 -9.44
CA PRO A 122 -17.92 -10.42 -8.61
C PRO A 122 -17.77 -10.03 -7.14
N SER A 123 -18.85 -9.57 -6.50
CA SER A 123 -18.82 -9.05 -5.13
C SER A 123 -18.42 -10.11 -4.11
N GLU A 124 -18.84 -11.36 -4.33
CA GLU A 124 -18.54 -12.52 -3.49
C GLU A 124 -17.06 -12.88 -3.42
N LYS A 125 -16.28 -12.41 -4.39
CA LYS A 125 -14.83 -12.57 -4.47
C LYS A 125 -14.06 -11.50 -3.70
N ILE A 126 -14.72 -10.39 -3.37
CA ILE A 126 -14.08 -9.20 -2.82
C ILE A 126 -14.39 -9.09 -1.32
N HIS A 127 -13.34 -9.23 -0.53
CA HIS A 127 -13.40 -9.19 0.93
C HIS A 127 -12.76 -7.89 1.43
N ILE A 128 -13.38 -7.26 2.41
CA ILE A 128 -12.84 -6.05 3.03
C ILE A 128 -12.22 -6.42 4.36
N ILE A 129 -10.91 -6.23 4.46
CA ILE A 129 -10.15 -6.37 5.69
C ILE A 129 -9.43 -5.04 5.91
N PRO A 130 -9.92 -4.16 6.80
CA PRO A 130 -9.29 -2.87 7.06
C PRO A 130 -7.84 -3.04 7.50
N HIS A 131 -6.96 -2.12 7.11
CA HIS A 131 -5.61 -2.09 7.65
C HIS A 131 -5.67 -1.80 9.16
N GLY A 132 -5.03 -2.67 9.94
CA GLY A 132 -4.76 -2.39 11.34
C GLY A 132 -3.64 -1.35 11.49
N THR A 133 -3.73 -0.54 12.54
CA THR A 133 -2.60 0.23 13.06
C THR A 133 -2.41 -0.15 14.52
N GLU A 134 -1.17 -0.12 15.01
CA GLU A 134 -0.93 -0.23 16.44
C GLU A 134 -1.64 0.93 17.15
N LEU A 135 -2.37 0.60 18.20
CA LEU A 135 -2.93 1.60 19.09
C LEU A 135 -1.84 2.04 20.05
N SER A 136 -1.56 3.33 20.06
CA SER A 136 -0.65 3.93 21.03
C SER A 136 -1.44 4.50 22.20
N ASN A 137 -1.07 4.09 23.41
CA ASN A 137 -1.56 4.67 24.66
C ASN A 137 -0.64 5.81 25.16
N GLU A 138 0.29 6.27 24.32
CA GLU A 138 1.25 7.31 24.70
C GLU A 138 0.54 8.61 25.05
N ALA A 139 0.89 9.18 26.21
CA ALA A 139 0.32 10.46 26.61
C ALA A 139 0.74 11.55 25.61
N LYS A 140 -0.22 12.40 25.21
CA LYS A 140 0.02 13.52 24.28
C LYS A 140 1.21 14.39 24.71
N LYS A 141 1.37 14.62 26.02
CA LYS A 141 2.48 15.40 26.59
C LYS A 141 3.85 14.76 26.29
N ASN A 142 3.98 13.45 26.48
CA ASN A 142 5.22 12.74 26.22
C ASN A 142 5.59 12.79 24.73
N SER A 143 4.59 12.63 23.84
CA SER A 143 4.80 12.75 22.40
C SER A 143 5.27 14.15 21.99
N ARG A 144 4.69 15.19 22.60
CA ARG A 144 5.12 16.59 22.39
C ARG A 144 6.56 16.82 22.84
N LEU A 145 6.89 16.40 24.06
CA LEU A 145 8.24 16.50 24.60
C LEU A 145 9.26 15.79 23.70
N ARG A 146 8.99 14.54 23.33
CA ARG A 146 9.87 13.72 22.48
C ARG A 146 10.13 14.34 21.11
N LEU A 147 9.14 15.04 20.57
CA LEU A 147 9.20 15.69 19.25
C LEU A 147 9.59 17.17 19.33
N ASN A 148 9.95 17.68 20.52
CA ASN A 148 10.23 19.10 20.77
C ASN A 148 9.10 20.04 20.26
N LEU A 149 7.85 19.63 20.46
CA LEU A 149 6.67 20.39 20.10
C LEU A 149 6.13 21.20 21.29
N PRO A 150 5.40 22.32 21.05
CA PRO A 150 4.77 23.10 22.12
C PRO A 150 3.92 22.24 23.05
N GLU A 151 4.13 22.39 24.37
CA GLU A 151 3.38 21.63 25.39
C GLU A 151 1.90 21.99 25.40
N GLU A 152 1.56 23.23 25.08
CA GLU A 152 0.20 23.78 25.03
C GLU A 152 -0.21 24.20 23.60
N GLY A 153 -1.46 24.62 23.42
CA GLY A 153 -2.02 25.00 22.12
C GLY A 153 -2.43 23.83 21.22
N LYS A 154 -3.01 24.15 20.06
CA LYS A 154 -3.45 23.16 19.05
C LYS A 154 -2.33 22.91 18.04
N ILE A 155 -2.14 21.64 17.66
CA ILE A 155 -1.15 21.27 16.65
C ILE A 155 -1.90 20.58 15.52
N MET A 156 -1.94 21.21 14.35
CA MET A 156 -2.35 20.58 13.11
C MET A 156 -1.16 19.76 12.60
N THR A 157 -1.35 18.46 12.41
CA THR A 157 -0.27 17.56 11.98
C THR A 157 -0.53 17.08 10.57
N VAL A 158 0.43 17.32 9.68
CA VAL A 158 0.46 16.72 8.35
C VAL A 158 1.63 15.74 8.33
N PHE A 159 1.34 14.47 8.02
CA PHE A 159 2.33 13.40 8.09
C PHE A 159 2.36 12.53 6.83
N GLY A 160 3.53 11.94 6.54
CA GLY A 160 3.78 11.00 5.44
C GLY A 160 4.72 11.53 4.36
N PHE A 161 4.74 10.90 3.19
CA PHE A 161 5.66 11.30 2.11
C PHE A 161 5.23 12.58 1.40
N ILE A 162 6.19 13.44 1.04
CA ILE A 162 5.92 14.64 0.23
C ILE A 162 5.56 14.17 -1.17
N ASN A 163 4.32 14.42 -1.57
CA ASN A 163 3.91 14.32 -2.98
C ASN A 163 2.98 15.49 -3.32
N PRO A 164 2.80 15.82 -4.62
CA PRO A 164 1.93 16.92 -5.04
C PRO A 164 0.46 16.75 -4.65
N PHE A 165 0.01 15.53 -4.35
CA PHE A 165 -1.35 15.20 -3.91
C PHE A 165 -1.57 15.34 -2.40
N LYS A 166 -0.53 15.72 -1.63
CA LYS A 166 -0.65 16.01 -0.20
C LYS A 166 -0.98 17.48 0.09
N ASP A 167 -1.13 18.30 -0.95
CA ASP A 167 -1.64 19.67 -0.92
C ASP A 167 -1.15 20.47 0.30
N LEU A 168 0.18 20.56 0.44
CA LEU A 168 0.79 21.27 1.56
C LEU A 168 0.39 22.75 1.59
N ASP A 169 0.18 23.32 0.41
CA ASP A 169 -0.31 24.70 0.26
C ASP A 169 -1.70 24.87 0.87
N VAL A 170 -2.60 23.91 0.66
CA VAL A 170 -3.93 23.90 1.29
C VAL A 170 -3.81 23.82 2.81
N SER A 171 -2.86 23.03 3.33
CA SER A 171 -2.61 22.98 4.77
C SER A 171 -2.15 24.34 5.35
N LEU A 172 -1.40 25.13 4.57
CA LEU A 172 -0.99 26.48 4.98
C LEU A 172 -2.13 27.49 4.89
N GLU A 173 -3.01 27.37 3.89
CA GLU A 173 -4.23 28.19 3.77
C GLU A 173 -5.17 27.93 4.94
N VAL A 174 -5.46 26.66 5.25
CA VAL A 174 -6.27 26.27 6.40
C VAL A 174 -5.67 26.78 7.71
N LEU A 175 -4.33 26.76 7.86
CA LEU A 175 -3.69 27.30 9.07
C LEU A 175 -3.96 28.80 9.23
N LYS A 176 -4.02 29.57 8.14
CA LYS A 176 -4.30 31.02 8.21
C LYS A 176 -5.72 31.27 8.70
N GLU A 177 -6.69 30.55 8.14
CA GLU A 177 -8.10 30.65 8.55
C GLU A 177 -8.28 30.24 10.02
N VAL A 178 -7.70 29.11 10.43
CA VAL A 178 -7.80 28.63 11.82
C VAL A 178 -7.18 29.61 12.82
N LYS A 179 -6.14 30.37 12.44
CA LYS A 179 -5.55 31.40 13.29
C LYS A 179 -6.49 32.55 13.62
N GLU A 180 -7.52 32.79 12.82
CA GLU A 180 -8.53 33.82 13.08
C GLU A 180 -9.38 33.47 14.31
N GLU A 181 -9.59 32.16 14.56
CA GLU A 181 -10.40 31.66 15.68
C GLU A 181 -9.55 31.08 16.83
N VAL A 182 -8.36 30.55 16.54
CA VAL A 182 -7.49 29.86 17.50
C VAL A 182 -6.14 30.56 17.59
N LYS A 183 -5.92 31.29 18.68
CA LYS A 183 -4.71 32.10 18.90
C LYS A 183 -3.41 31.29 18.97
N GLU A 184 -3.44 30.11 19.59
CA GLU A 184 -2.26 29.24 19.75
C GLU A 184 -2.42 27.97 18.92
N VAL A 185 -2.12 28.10 17.63
CA VAL A 185 -2.11 26.99 16.69
C VAL A 185 -0.77 26.88 15.97
N TYR A 186 -0.28 25.64 15.86
CA TYR A 186 0.97 25.28 15.21
C TYR A 186 0.71 24.27 14.10
N LEU A 187 1.50 24.33 13.03
CA LEU A 187 1.52 23.31 11.99
C LEU A 187 2.78 22.45 12.19
N PHE A 188 2.59 21.17 12.46
CA PHE A 188 3.64 20.18 12.52
C PHE A 188 3.65 19.34 11.24
N ILE A 189 4.80 19.33 10.59
CA ILE A 189 5.05 18.76 9.28
C ILE A 189 6.00 17.58 9.51
N ALA A 190 5.43 16.36 9.61
CA ALA A 190 6.15 15.12 9.88
C ALA A 190 6.38 14.30 8.60
N TRP A 191 7.47 14.58 7.87
CA TRP A 191 7.66 14.09 6.50
C TRP A 191 8.88 13.22 6.31
N GLY A 192 8.82 12.41 5.25
CA GLY A 192 9.97 11.74 4.64
C GLY A 192 9.97 11.91 3.12
N LEU A 193 11.10 11.63 2.49
CA LEU A 193 11.15 11.40 1.05
C LEU A 193 10.61 9.98 0.76
N PRO A 194 9.78 9.79 -0.28
CA PRO A 194 9.36 8.45 -0.65
C PRO A 194 10.59 7.60 -1.04
N PRO A 195 10.55 6.27 -0.80
CA PRO A 195 11.63 5.37 -1.20
C PRO A 195 11.94 5.53 -2.69
N GLY A 196 13.20 5.85 -3.03
CA GLY A 196 13.64 6.06 -4.42
C GLY A 196 13.61 7.51 -4.93
N ALA A 197 13.16 8.49 -4.14
CA ALA A 197 13.34 9.90 -4.48
C ALA A 197 14.83 10.28 -4.39
N SER A 198 15.43 10.69 -5.52
CA SER A 198 16.76 11.29 -5.49
C SER A 198 16.69 12.64 -4.79
N LYS A 199 17.60 12.88 -3.85
CA LYS A 199 17.86 14.25 -3.39
C LYS A 199 18.38 15.02 -4.59
N LYS A 200 17.51 15.79 -5.26
CA LYS A 200 18.00 16.87 -6.12
C LYS A 200 18.61 17.91 -5.19
N SER A 201 19.94 17.99 -5.23
CA SER A 201 20.76 19.06 -4.66
C SER A 201 20.41 20.40 -5.29
#